data_AF-A0A2T4KEV2-F1
#
_entry.id   AF-A0A2T4KEV2-F1
#
_cell.length_a   1.000
_cell.length_b   1.000
_cell.length_c   1.000
_cell.angle_alpha   90.00
_cell.angle_beta   90.00
_cell.angle_gamma   90.00
#
_symmetry.space_group_name_H-M   'P 1'
#
loop_
_entity.id
_entity.type
_entity.pdbx_description
1 polymer ?
#
loop_
_entity_poly.entity_id
_entity_poly.type
_entity_poly.pdbx_seq_one_letter_code
_entity_poly.pdbx_strand_id
1 'polypeptide(L)'
;MKFIETYIYKVVLIMLLTSLFISPLAKAKSDYSELTTTNNDNFDLKPGDIILTKGPVLFGFFGHSSIALDHDTVLQIEGPGDNPITESFESFKQRFGEGKDDWIKVYRCAKPDAGQKAADWAKNHYKDSDKTYLVTLNLKSEHFTYCTKIIYQAYKYGVNENAINDHGLLIISPYALVDNFTDDYQLKLVKKY
;
A
#
# COMPACT_ATOMS: atom_id res chain seq x y z
N MET A 1 1.06 -42.62 -23.36
CA MET A 1 1.38 -41.33 -24.02
C MET A 1 0.25 -40.73 -24.88
N LYS A 2 -0.91 -41.37 -25.06
CA LYS A 2 -2.07 -40.78 -25.80
C LYS A 2 -3.11 -40.06 -24.92
N PHE A 3 -3.06 -40.25 -23.60
CA PHE A 3 -4.02 -39.67 -22.66
C PHE A 3 -3.73 -38.20 -22.30
N ILE A 4 -2.45 -37.79 -22.30
CA ILE A 4 -2.03 -36.45 -21.90
C ILE A 4 -2.28 -35.43 -23.03
N GLU A 5 -2.03 -35.81 -24.29
CA GLU A 5 -2.30 -34.96 -25.45
C GLU A 5 -3.80 -34.60 -25.55
N THR A 6 -4.69 -35.57 -25.33
CA THR A 6 -6.15 -35.36 -25.41
C THR A 6 -6.65 -34.37 -24.35
N TYR A 7 -5.98 -34.29 -23.18
CA TYR A 7 -6.36 -33.38 -22.11
C TYR A 7 -5.90 -31.94 -22.39
N ILE A 8 -4.70 -31.78 -22.96
CA ILE A 8 -4.15 -30.48 -23.36
C ILE A 8 -5.00 -29.84 -24.46
N TYR A 9 -5.44 -30.61 -25.46
CA TYR A 9 -6.32 -30.10 -26.52
C TYR A 9 -7.70 -29.65 -25.98
N LYS A 10 -8.25 -30.32 -24.96
CA LYS A 10 -9.52 -29.91 -24.34
C LYS A 10 -9.40 -28.63 -23.51
N VAL A 11 -8.30 -28.44 -22.78
CA VAL A 11 -8.07 -27.21 -21.99
C VAL A 11 -7.82 -26.00 -22.90
N VAL A 12 -7.07 -26.17 -23.99
CA VAL A 12 -6.83 -25.09 -24.97
C VAL A 12 -8.09 -24.72 -25.75
N LEU A 13 -8.95 -25.70 -26.08
CA LEU A 13 -10.23 -25.45 -26.76
C LEU A 13 -11.25 -24.72 -25.86
N ILE A 14 -11.25 -24.96 -24.54
CA ILE A 14 -12.10 -24.25 -23.58
C ILE A 14 -11.64 -22.79 -23.39
N MET A 15 -10.33 -22.51 -23.41
CA MET A 15 -9.82 -21.14 -23.34
C MET A 15 -10.09 -20.32 -24.62
N LEU A 16 -10.23 -20.97 -25.78
CA LEU A 16 -10.53 -20.31 -27.05
C LEU A 16 -12.02 -19.99 -27.25
N LEU A 17 -12.93 -20.64 -26.50
CA LEU A 17 -14.38 -20.43 -26.60
C LEU A 17 -14.94 -19.34 -25.67
N THR A 18 -14.14 -18.80 -24.73
CA THR A 18 -14.57 -17.70 -23.84
C THR A 18 -14.14 -16.31 -24.34
N SER A 19 -13.46 -16.20 -25.48
CA SER A 19 -13.00 -14.92 -26.05
C SER A 19 -14.02 -14.24 -26.98
N LEU A 20 -15.26 -14.74 -27.06
CA LEU A 20 -16.33 -14.23 -27.92
C LEU A 20 -17.55 -13.76 -27.14
N PHE A 21 -17.36 -12.85 -26.18
CA PHE A 21 -18.41 -11.94 -25.70
C PHE A 21 -17.78 -10.62 -25.25
N ILE A 22 -17.36 -9.80 -26.21
CA ILE A 22 -17.10 -8.38 -25.96
C ILE A 22 -18.35 -7.62 -26.40
N SER A 23 -19.29 -7.44 -25.48
CA SER A 23 -20.29 -6.38 -25.59
C SER A 23 -19.59 -5.03 -25.40
N PRO A 24 -19.98 -3.95 -26.10
CA PRO A 24 -19.46 -2.62 -25.79
C PRO A 24 -20.13 -2.15 -24.49
N LEU A 25 -19.48 -2.41 -23.35
CA LEU A 25 -19.91 -1.81 -22.09
C LEU A 25 -19.53 -0.33 -22.13
N ALA A 26 -20.56 0.51 -22.07
CA ALA A 26 -20.46 1.96 -22.08
C ALA A 26 -19.35 2.45 -21.15
N LYS A 27 -18.46 3.27 -21.71
CA LYS A 27 -17.38 3.93 -20.98
C LYS A 27 -18.01 4.91 -20.00
N ALA A 28 -18.20 4.47 -18.75
CA ALA A 28 -18.47 5.37 -17.65
C ALA A 28 -17.24 6.28 -17.49
N LYS A 29 -17.44 7.56 -17.75
CA LYS A 29 -16.46 8.63 -17.55
C LYS A 29 -16.23 8.76 -16.04
N SER A 30 -15.18 8.14 -15.51
CA SER A 30 -14.66 8.55 -14.20
C SER A 30 -13.89 9.84 -14.40
N ASP A 31 -14.32 10.91 -13.74
CA ASP A 31 -13.57 12.16 -13.63
C ASP A 31 -12.33 11.90 -12.74
N TYR A 32 -11.34 11.22 -13.30
CA TYR A 32 -9.97 11.33 -12.80
C TYR A 32 -9.51 12.75 -13.11
N SER A 33 -9.51 13.59 -12.08
CA SER A 33 -8.78 14.85 -12.05
C SER A 33 -7.34 14.59 -12.46
N GLU A 34 -7.01 14.92 -13.70
CA GLU A 34 -5.66 14.96 -14.25
C GLU A 34 -4.85 15.97 -13.41
N LEU A 35 -4.07 15.45 -12.45
CA LEU A 35 -3.19 16.25 -11.62
C LEU A 35 -2.10 16.82 -12.53
N THR A 36 -2.24 18.11 -12.82
CA THR A 36 -1.23 18.96 -13.44
C THR A 36 0.10 18.75 -12.73
N THR A 37 1.10 18.30 -13.49
CA THR A 37 2.47 18.15 -13.00
C THR A 37 3.06 19.53 -12.77
N THR A 38 2.90 20.07 -11.56
CA THR A 38 3.66 21.24 -11.10
C THR A 38 5.09 20.80 -10.83
N ASN A 39 5.93 21.09 -11.82
CA ASN A 39 7.37 21.07 -11.67
C ASN A 39 7.76 22.03 -10.53
N ASN A 40 8.44 21.48 -9.52
CA ASN A 40 9.13 22.18 -8.43
C ASN A 40 8.27 22.75 -7.28
N ASP A 41 7.32 21.96 -6.79
CA ASP A 41 6.79 22.18 -5.44
C ASP A 41 7.78 21.62 -4.41
N ASN A 42 8.24 22.47 -3.48
CA ASN A 42 8.93 22.07 -2.25
C ASN A 42 8.01 21.12 -1.49
N PHE A 43 8.10 19.82 -1.80
CA PHE A 43 7.33 18.80 -1.13
C PHE A 43 7.85 18.68 0.29
N ASP A 44 6.96 18.93 1.25
CA ASP A 44 7.19 18.69 2.67
C ASP A 44 6.45 17.43 3.07
N LEU A 45 7.21 16.43 3.53
CA LEU A 45 6.67 15.22 4.12
C LEU A 45 5.96 15.59 5.41
N LYS A 46 4.81 14.97 5.68
CA LYS A 46 4.06 15.24 6.92
C LYS A 46 3.81 13.95 7.70
N PRO A 47 3.73 14.04 9.04
CA PRO A 47 3.30 12.94 9.87
C PRO A 47 2.05 12.25 9.31
N GLY A 48 2.13 10.93 9.14
CA GLY A 48 1.07 10.07 8.65
C GLY A 48 0.93 10.01 7.13
N ASP A 49 1.77 10.70 6.37
CA ASP A 49 1.89 10.45 4.93
C ASP A 49 2.21 8.97 4.69
N ILE A 50 1.53 8.38 3.71
CA ILE A 50 1.67 6.99 3.30
C ILE A 50 2.51 6.96 2.02
N ILE A 51 3.64 6.26 2.07
CA ILE A 51 4.57 6.17 0.95
C ILE A 51 4.47 4.77 0.37
N LEU A 52 4.16 4.68 -0.92
CA LEU A 52 4.09 3.42 -1.68
C LEU A 52 5.18 3.37 -2.73
N THR A 53 5.66 2.16 -3.06
CA THR A 53 6.67 1.92 -4.12
C THR A 53 6.19 0.87 -5.13
N LYS A 54 6.75 0.83 -6.36
CA LYS A 54 6.39 -0.16 -7.39
C LYS A 54 6.92 -1.56 -7.07
N GLY A 55 8.07 -1.61 -6.37
CA GLY A 55 8.99 -2.75 -6.27
C GLY A 55 8.37 -4.11 -5.88
N PRO A 56 9.07 -5.24 -6.08
CA PRO A 56 8.53 -6.56 -5.72
C PRO A 56 8.39 -6.71 -4.20
N VAL A 57 7.34 -7.37 -3.71
CA VAL A 57 7.34 -7.94 -2.34
C VAL A 57 7.19 -9.45 -2.44
N LEU A 58 7.97 -10.14 -1.61
CA LEU A 58 7.89 -11.58 -1.43
C LEU A 58 6.43 -12.04 -1.22
N PHE A 59 6.04 -13.12 -1.89
CA PHE A 59 4.74 -13.79 -1.77
C PHE A 59 3.50 -13.03 -2.32
N GLY A 60 3.62 -12.34 -3.46
CA GLY A 60 2.45 -11.83 -4.20
C GLY A 60 1.89 -10.50 -3.69
N PHE A 61 2.60 -9.83 -2.79
CA PHE A 61 2.41 -8.40 -2.52
C PHE A 61 3.23 -7.63 -3.55
N PHE A 62 2.59 -6.79 -4.34
CA PHE A 62 3.30 -5.89 -5.26
C PHE A 62 3.47 -4.55 -4.54
N GLY A 63 4.68 -4.02 -4.46
CA GLY A 63 5.00 -2.72 -3.85
C GLY A 63 5.36 -2.74 -2.36
N HIS A 64 6.26 -1.89 -1.90
CA HIS A 64 6.52 -1.68 -0.47
C HIS A 64 5.68 -0.51 0.07
N SER A 65 5.49 -0.42 1.38
CA SER A 65 4.82 0.72 2.00
C SER A 65 5.44 1.17 3.32
N SER A 66 5.47 2.48 3.54
CA SER A 66 5.93 3.08 4.79
C SER A 66 5.00 4.21 5.23
N ILE A 67 5.09 4.58 6.51
CA ILE A 67 4.37 5.72 7.08
C ILE A 67 5.37 6.76 7.59
N ALA A 68 5.17 8.02 7.26
CA ALA A 68 5.95 9.11 7.82
C ALA A 68 5.63 9.28 9.32
N LEU A 69 6.66 9.26 10.16
CA LEU A 69 6.51 9.54 11.60
C LEU A 69 6.59 11.05 11.88
N ASP A 70 7.37 11.76 11.07
CA ASP A 70 7.57 13.20 11.13
C ASP A 70 7.89 13.77 9.73
N HIS A 71 8.52 14.93 9.67
CA HIS A 71 8.85 15.62 8.42
C HIS A 71 10.06 15.01 7.69
N ASP A 72 10.82 14.14 8.33
CA ASP A 72 12.09 13.65 7.79
C ASP A 72 12.22 12.13 7.82
N THR A 73 11.40 11.43 8.62
CA THR A 73 11.57 10.01 8.89
C THR A 73 10.33 9.18 8.55
N VAL A 74 10.58 7.96 8.09
CA VAL A 74 9.57 6.96 7.75
C VAL A 74 9.79 5.69 8.55
N LEU A 75 8.70 5.04 8.93
CA LEU A 75 8.67 3.74 9.58
C LEU A 75 8.20 2.67 8.59
N GLN A 76 8.92 1.55 8.55
CA GLN A 76 8.61 0.42 7.66
C GLN A 76 9.10 -0.93 8.20
N ILE A 77 8.81 -2.01 7.49
CA ILE A 77 9.31 -3.37 7.77
C ILE A 77 9.41 -4.18 6.48
N GLU A 78 10.59 -4.74 6.18
CA GLU A 78 10.97 -5.06 4.80
C GLU A 78 10.80 -6.53 4.40
N GLY A 79 11.09 -7.49 5.27
CA GLY A 79 11.00 -8.90 4.88
C GLY A 79 10.97 -9.90 6.04
N PRO A 80 10.73 -11.19 5.74
CA PRO A 80 10.54 -12.24 6.73
C PRO A 80 11.61 -12.28 7.82
N GLY A 81 11.19 -12.21 9.07
CA GLY A 81 12.08 -12.22 10.24
C GLY A 81 12.61 -10.85 10.67
N ASP A 82 12.46 -9.81 9.84
CA ASP A 82 12.91 -8.46 10.18
C ASP A 82 12.04 -7.83 11.27
N ASN A 83 12.58 -6.82 11.93
CA ASN A 83 11.84 -5.94 12.84
C ASN A 83 11.54 -4.59 12.15
N PRO A 84 10.56 -3.81 12.66
CA PRO A 84 10.33 -2.46 12.16
C PRO A 84 11.60 -1.61 12.22
N ILE A 85 11.84 -0.85 11.17
CA ILE A 85 12.95 0.08 11.06
C ILE A 85 12.43 1.50 10.79
N THR A 86 13.17 2.47 11.31
CA THR A 86 12.96 3.89 10.99
C THR A 86 14.19 4.40 10.26
N GLU A 87 13.97 5.10 9.15
CA GLU A 87 15.06 5.75 8.40
C GLU A 87 14.62 7.12 7.88
N SER A 88 15.56 7.90 7.35
CA SER A 88 15.22 9.17 6.71
C SER A 88 14.47 8.93 5.39
N PHE A 89 13.57 9.84 5.04
CA PHE A 89 12.84 9.79 3.79
C PHE A 89 13.78 9.86 2.57
N GLU A 90 14.89 10.59 2.68
CA GLU A 90 15.94 10.61 1.66
C GLU A 90 16.59 9.23 1.48
N SER A 91 16.96 8.55 2.57
CA SER A 91 17.50 7.19 2.53
C SER A 91 16.49 6.23 1.90
N PHE A 92 15.22 6.32 2.31
CA PHE A 92 14.14 5.52 1.72
C PHE A 92 14.03 5.74 0.21
N LYS A 93 14.05 7.00 -0.26
CA LYS A 93 14.00 7.31 -1.70
C LYS A 93 15.17 6.74 -2.48
N GLN A 94 16.39 6.81 -1.94
CA GLN A 94 17.58 6.21 -2.56
C GLN A 94 17.45 4.69 -2.68
N ARG A 95 16.85 4.04 -1.68
CA ARG A 95 16.68 2.60 -1.65
C ARG A 95 15.58 2.10 -2.56
N PHE A 96 14.49 2.85 -2.76
CA PHE A 96 13.30 2.35 -3.46
C PHE A 96 12.94 3.09 -4.76
N GLY A 97 13.46 4.28 -5.03
CA GLY A 97 13.04 5.09 -6.19
C GLY A 97 14.18 5.60 -7.06
N GLU A 98 15.21 6.21 -6.47
CA GLU A 98 16.23 6.92 -7.26
C GLU A 98 17.07 5.96 -8.12
N GLY A 99 17.12 6.24 -9.43
CA GLY A 99 17.95 5.49 -10.39
C GLY A 99 17.42 4.09 -10.75
N LYS A 100 16.23 3.73 -10.29
CA LYS A 100 15.54 2.47 -10.60
C LYS A 100 14.32 2.82 -11.46
N ASP A 101 13.95 2.02 -12.46
CA ASP A 101 12.69 2.19 -13.21
C ASP A 101 11.47 1.86 -12.32
N ASP A 102 11.37 2.58 -11.22
CA ASP A 102 10.47 2.44 -10.08
C ASP A 102 9.76 3.78 -9.87
N TRP A 103 8.73 3.81 -9.03
CA TRP A 103 8.07 5.04 -8.64
C TRP A 103 7.89 5.07 -7.14
N ILE A 104 7.88 6.28 -6.58
CA ILE A 104 7.44 6.51 -5.20
C ILE A 104 6.22 7.40 -5.25
N LYS A 105 5.13 6.98 -4.62
CA LYS A 105 3.90 7.77 -4.49
C LYS A 105 3.65 8.07 -3.02
N VAL A 106 3.47 9.34 -2.71
CA VAL A 106 3.11 9.79 -1.37
C VAL A 106 1.64 10.19 -1.34
N TYR A 107 0.90 9.57 -0.45
CA TYR A 107 -0.51 9.81 -0.20
C TYR A 107 -0.71 10.46 1.17
N ARG A 108 -1.61 11.44 1.24
CA ARG A 108 -1.95 12.15 2.48
C ARG A 108 -3.43 12.03 2.76
N CYS A 109 -3.80 11.68 3.99
CA CYS A 109 -5.19 11.70 4.42
C CYS A 109 -5.73 13.14 4.40
N ALA A 110 -6.89 13.34 3.78
CA ALA A 110 -7.51 14.66 3.68
C ALA A 110 -8.13 15.15 5.01
N LYS A 111 -8.37 14.23 5.95
CA LYS A 111 -8.94 14.56 7.27
C LYS A 111 -7.91 15.33 8.11
N PRO A 112 -8.26 16.50 8.66
CA PRO A 112 -7.39 17.21 9.60
C PRO A 112 -6.99 16.31 10.78
N ASP A 113 -5.74 16.46 11.23
CA ASP A 113 -5.11 15.75 12.35
C ASP A 113 -5.03 14.22 12.24
N ALA A 114 -5.61 13.60 11.22
CA ALA A 114 -5.57 12.15 11.03
C ALA A 114 -4.14 11.65 10.82
N GLY A 115 -3.35 12.36 10.01
CA GLY A 115 -1.96 12.00 9.77
C GLY A 115 -1.12 12.01 11.06
N GLN A 116 -1.24 13.07 11.86
CA GLN A 116 -0.51 13.17 13.14
C GLN A 116 -0.89 12.02 14.09
N LYS A 117 -2.18 11.75 14.26
CA LYS A 117 -2.67 10.66 15.11
C LYS A 117 -2.17 9.28 14.65
N ALA A 118 -2.17 9.04 13.34
CA ALA A 118 -1.64 7.81 12.76
C ALA A 118 -0.13 7.68 13.02
N ALA A 119 0.64 8.76 12.82
CA ALA A 119 2.07 8.80 13.09
C ALA A 119 2.39 8.53 14.56
N ASP A 120 1.69 9.19 15.49
CA ASP A 120 1.89 9.01 16.93
C ASP A 120 1.58 7.57 17.35
N TRP A 121 0.49 7.00 16.84
CA TRP A 121 0.14 5.61 17.11
C TRP A 121 1.19 4.64 16.55
N ALA A 122 1.59 4.81 15.29
CA ALA A 122 2.61 3.96 14.66
C ALA A 122 3.94 4.04 15.43
N LYS A 123 4.35 5.24 15.83
CA LYS A 123 5.55 5.48 16.62
C LYS A 123 5.50 4.76 17.97
N ASN A 124 4.40 4.89 18.71
CA ASN A 124 4.26 4.29 20.04
C ASN A 124 4.19 2.77 20.02
N HIS A 125 3.68 2.20 18.94
CA HIS A 125 3.47 0.75 18.85
C HIS A 125 4.62 0.03 18.14
N TYR A 126 5.21 0.58 17.08
CA TYR A 126 6.14 -0.15 16.21
C TYR A 126 7.57 0.36 16.22
N LYS A 127 7.80 1.64 16.48
CA LYS A 127 9.16 2.21 16.44
C LYS A 127 10.04 1.50 17.47
N ASP A 128 11.20 1.02 17.03
CA ASP A 128 12.20 0.33 17.88
C ASP A 128 11.64 -0.93 18.60
N SER A 129 10.56 -1.53 18.07
CA SER A 129 9.94 -2.72 18.64
C SER A 129 10.55 -4.02 18.11
N ASP A 130 10.34 -5.12 18.84
CA ASP A 130 10.77 -6.48 18.49
C ASP A 130 9.73 -7.26 17.65
N LYS A 131 8.69 -6.57 17.17
CA LYS A 131 7.65 -7.17 16.33
C LYS A 131 8.29 -7.76 15.08
N THR A 132 7.82 -8.93 14.65
CA THR A 132 8.48 -9.68 13.57
C THR A 132 7.68 -9.59 12.29
N TYR A 133 8.36 -9.44 11.16
CA TYR A 133 7.71 -9.53 9.87
C TYR A 133 7.11 -10.92 9.67
N LEU A 134 5.80 -10.97 9.47
CA LEU A 134 5.08 -12.11 8.97
C LEU A 134 3.74 -11.65 8.39
N VAL A 135 3.48 -12.00 7.15
CA VAL A 135 2.16 -11.80 6.53
C VAL A 135 1.17 -12.72 7.24
N THR A 136 0.23 -12.12 7.97
CA THR A 136 -0.72 -12.84 8.81
C THR A 136 -2.14 -12.35 8.59
N LEU A 137 -3.11 -13.26 8.76
CA LEU A 137 -4.54 -12.96 8.66
C LEU A 137 -5.08 -12.22 9.89
N ASN A 138 -4.34 -12.26 11.01
CA ASN A 138 -4.74 -11.56 12.22
C ASN A 138 -4.33 -10.09 12.11
N LEU A 139 -5.24 -9.24 11.64
CA LEU A 139 -5.00 -7.80 11.48
C LEU A 139 -4.95 -7.02 12.81
N LYS A 140 -5.39 -7.61 13.92
CA LYS A 140 -5.43 -6.96 15.24
C LYS A 140 -4.14 -7.14 16.05
N SER A 141 -3.55 -8.33 16.00
CA SER A 141 -2.31 -8.62 16.74
C SER A 141 -1.15 -7.81 16.17
N GLU A 142 -0.28 -7.28 17.00
CA GLU A 142 0.87 -6.50 16.54
C GLU A 142 2.16 -7.33 16.46
N HIS A 143 2.24 -8.47 17.17
CA HIS A 143 3.47 -9.26 17.28
C HIS A 143 4.04 -9.68 15.93
N PHE A 144 3.15 -10.11 15.03
CA PHE A 144 3.47 -10.38 13.63
C PHE A 144 2.89 -9.28 12.76
N THR A 145 3.73 -8.60 11.98
CA THR A 145 3.31 -7.45 11.18
C THR A 145 3.90 -7.48 9.76
N TYR A 146 3.43 -6.59 8.90
CA TYR A 146 3.97 -6.35 7.56
C TYR A 146 3.70 -4.89 7.18
N CYS A 147 4.36 -4.39 6.13
CA CYS A 147 4.42 -2.97 5.79
C CYS A 147 3.05 -2.26 5.82
N THR A 148 2.05 -2.79 5.13
CA THR A 148 0.71 -2.19 5.06
C THR A 148 -0.12 -2.40 6.32
N LYS A 149 0.17 -3.43 7.11
CA LYS A 149 -0.53 -3.68 8.36
C LYS A 149 -0.19 -2.62 9.41
N ILE A 150 1.06 -2.13 9.45
CA ILE A 150 1.44 -0.99 10.30
C ILE A 150 0.54 0.21 9.98
N ILE A 151 0.38 0.54 8.70
CA ILE A 151 -0.43 1.68 8.25
C ILE A 151 -1.92 1.46 8.56
N TYR A 152 -2.43 0.26 8.29
CA TYR A 152 -3.81 -0.11 8.60
C TYR A 152 -4.13 0.08 10.09
N GLN A 153 -3.28 -0.44 10.98
CA GLN A 153 -3.50 -0.35 12.42
C GLN A 153 -3.33 1.10 12.91
N ALA A 154 -2.38 1.86 12.35
CA ALA A 154 -2.18 3.27 12.66
C ALA A 154 -3.43 4.12 12.39
N TYR A 155 -4.05 3.95 11.22
CA TYR A 155 -5.27 4.69 10.90
C TYR A 155 -6.50 4.14 11.61
N LYS A 156 -6.67 2.82 11.68
CA LYS A 156 -7.86 2.23 12.31
C LYS A 156 -7.89 2.42 13.83
N TYR A 157 -6.76 2.29 14.51
CA TYR A 157 -6.71 2.35 15.98
C TYR A 157 -6.18 3.68 16.51
N GLY A 158 -5.30 4.36 15.76
CA GLY A 158 -4.78 5.67 16.14
C GLY A 158 -5.70 6.83 15.77
N VAL A 159 -6.42 6.74 14.65
CA VAL A 159 -7.25 7.84 14.15
C VAL A 159 -8.72 7.63 14.47
N ASN A 160 -9.32 6.59 13.89
CA ASN A 160 -10.72 6.22 14.08
C ASN A 160 -10.97 4.82 13.51
N GLU A 161 -11.80 4.01 14.17
CA GLU A 161 -12.13 2.65 13.72
C GLU A 161 -12.75 2.58 12.32
N ASN A 162 -13.39 3.68 11.89
CA ASN A 162 -14.01 3.86 10.57
C ASN A 162 -13.09 4.53 9.55
N ALA A 163 -11.83 4.81 9.87
CA ALA A 163 -10.89 5.41 8.92
C ALA A 163 -10.58 4.47 7.75
N ILE A 164 -10.58 3.16 8.01
CA ILE A 164 -10.39 2.12 7.01
C ILE A 164 -11.52 1.12 7.09
N ASN A 165 -12.14 0.88 5.93
CA ASN A 165 -13.14 -0.14 5.74
C ASN A 165 -12.46 -1.50 5.52
N ASP A 166 -12.69 -2.41 6.45
CA ASP A 166 -11.97 -3.69 6.49
C ASP A 166 -12.78 -4.87 5.94
N HIS A 167 -13.96 -4.67 5.33
CA HIS A 167 -14.89 -5.64 4.68
C HIS A 167 -14.41 -7.10 4.49
N GLY A 168 -14.10 -7.82 5.58
CA GLY A 168 -13.56 -9.18 5.51
C GLY A 168 -12.15 -9.30 4.91
N LEU A 169 -11.38 -8.22 4.83
CA LEU A 169 -9.98 -8.22 4.44
C LEU A 169 -9.20 -9.14 5.39
N LEU A 170 -8.61 -10.18 4.81
CA LEU A 170 -7.71 -11.08 5.53
C LEU A 170 -6.28 -10.57 5.44
N ILE A 171 -5.91 -9.93 4.33
CA ILE A 171 -4.59 -9.33 4.13
C ILE A 171 -4.75 -8.08 3.27
N ILE A 172 -3.96 -7.04 3.56
CA ILE A 172 -4.08 -5.73 2.89
C ILE A 172 -2.87 -5.50 2.01
N SER A 173 -3.05 -5.47 0.69
CA SER A 173 -1.94 -5.13 -0.22
C SER A 173 -1.71 -3.62 -0.27
N PRO A 174 -0.50 -3.14 -0.61
CA PRO A 174 -0.20 -1.70 -0.66
C PRO A 174 -1.13 -0.92 -1.56
N TYR A 175 -1.52 -1.49 -2.70
CA TYR A 175 -2.48 -0.88 -3.61
C TYR A 175 -3.90 -0.88 -3.06
N ALA A 176 -4.34 -2.02 -2.50
CA ALA A 176 -5.68 -2.13 -1.91
C ALA A 176 -5.85 -1.23 -0.66
N LEU A 177 -4.75 -0.92 0.04
CA LEU A 177 -4.79 -0.06 1.22
C LEU A 177 -5.40 1.31 0.90
N VAL A 178 -5.03 1.92 -0.24
CA VAL A 178 -5.51 3.25 -0.63
C VAL A 178 -7.03 3.25 -0.88
N ASP A 179 -7.53 2.20 -1.53
CA ASP A 179 -8.94 2.07 -1.91
C ASP A 179 -9.87 1.80 -0.72
N ASN A 180 -9.30 1.39 0.44
CA ASN A 180 -10.07 1.01 1.62
C ASN A 180 -10.29 2.16 2.61
N PHE A 181 -9.67 3.33 2.40
CA PHE A 181 -9.97 4.51 3.20
C PHE A 181 -11.39 4.99 2.93
N THR A 182 -12.13 5.31 3.98
CA THR A 182 -13.50 5.82 3.84
C THR A 182 -13.50 7.26 3.34
N ASP A 183 -14.64 7.74 2.83
CA ASP A 183 -14.76 9.08 2.24
C ASP A 183 -14.28 10.20 3.18
N ASP A 184 -14.57 10.08 4.47
CA ASP A 184 -14.14 11.02 5.51
C ASP A 184 -12.62 11.07 5.68
N TYR A 185 -11.93 9.98 5.34
CA TYR A 185 -10.49 9.78 5.52
C TYR A 185 -9.74 9.58 4.19
N GLN A 186 -10.38 9.91 3.07
CA GLN A 186 -9.85 9.72 1.72
C GLN A 186 -8.38 10.17 1.59
N LEU A 187 -7.60 9.38 0.86
CA LEU A 187 -6.22 9.68 0.57
C LEU A 187 -6.08 10.50 -0.70
N LYS A 188 -5.22 11.51 -0.68
CA LYS A 188 -4.85 12.32 -1.85
C LYS A 188 -3.41 12.03 -2.24
N LEU A 189 -3.15 11.77 -3.51
CA LEU A 189 -1.79 11.72 -4.03
C LEU A 189 -1.19 13.13 -3.98
N VAL A 190 -0.17 13.34 -3.15
CA VAL A 190 0.48 14.65 -2.94
C VAL A 190 1.86 14.75 -3.58
N LYS A 191 2.49 13.61 -3.90
CA LYS A 191 3.77 13.58 -4.61
C LYS A 191 3.95 12.28 -5.38
N LYS A 192 4.59 12.40 -6.54
CA LYS A 192 5.12 11.28 -7.32
C LYS A 192 6.59 11.56 -7.62
N TYR A 193 7.45 10.59 -7.37
CA TYR A 193 8.84 10.54 -7.82
C TYR A 193 8.94 9.51 -8.96
#